data_AF-A0A2N6D8U3-F1
#
_entry.id   AF-A0A2N6D8U3-F1
#
_cell.length_a   1.000
_cell.length_b   1.000
_cell.length_c   1.000
_cell.angle_alpha   90.00
_cell.angle_beta   90.00
_cell.angle_gamma   90.00
#
_symmetry.space_group_name_H-M   'P 1'
#
loop_
_entity.id
_entity.type
_entity.pdbx_description
1 polymer ?
#
loop_
_entity_poly.entity_id
_entity_poly.type
_entity_poly.pdbx_seq_one_letter_code
_entity_poly.pdbx_strand_id
1 'polypeptide(L)'
;MCSVSDADKLQSSYSQVDENVKLAIVEALGKIDADFSEFYISILDDENEDIRKEVLSALLHDNKELASEAAANLFKGDRSWLVRYKALEILSTIKPEGYKDLLREGLETDDSKYVKEKIQSILDAI
;
A
#
# COMPACT_ATOMS: atom_id res chain seq x y z
N MET A 1 6.51 -25.80 -0.14
CA MET A 1 6.45 -24.42 -0.67
C MET A 1 5.05 -24.27 -1.25
N CYS A 2 4.29 -23.23 -0.88
CA CYS A 2 3.03 -22.91 -1.55
C CYS A 2 3.34 -22.71 -3.03
N SER A 3 2.55 -23.35 -3.90
CA SER A 3 2.72 -23.25 -5.34
C SER A 3 1.87 -22.11 -5.89
N VAL A 4 2.17 -21.66 -7.12
CA VAL A 4 1.30 -20.71 -7.85
C VAL A 4 -0.13 -21.25 -7.98
N SER A 5 -0.30 -22.57 -8.10
CA SER A 5 -1.61 -23.23 -8.09
C SER A 5 -2.40 -23.05 -6.78
N ASP A 6 -1.73 -22.79 -5.65
CA ASP A 6 -2.40 -22.50 -4.39
C ASP A 6 -2.81 -21.01 -4.32
N ALA A 7 -2.10 -20.13 -5.02
CA ALA A 7 -2.39 -18.69 -5.07
C ALA A 7 -3.74 -18.39 -5.73
N ASP A 8 -4.08 -19.04 -6.85
CA ASP A 8 -5.36 -18.84 -7.55
C ASP A 8 -6.56 -19.12 -6.63
N LYS A 9 -6.44 -20.15 -5.79
CA LYS A 9 -7.48 -20.52 -4.81
C LYS A 9 -7.60 -19.47 -3.71
N LEU A 10 -6.47 -18.96 -3.21
CA LEU A 10 -6.46 -17.90 -2.20
C LEU A 10 -7.14 -16.65 -2.75
N GLN A 11 -6.74 -16.18 -3.94
CA GLN A 11 -7.34 -15.02 -4.61
C GLN A 11 -8.86 -15.19 -4.80
N SER A 12 -9.30 -16.36 -5.29
CA SER A 12 -10.72 -16.66 -5.51
C SER A 12 -11.55 -16.72 -4.21
N SER A 13 -10.92 -17.11 -3.10
CA SER A 13 -11.59 -17.22 -1.80
C SER A 13 -11.70 -15.89 -1.05
N TYR A 14 -10.95 -14.87 -1.44
CA TYR A 14 -10.76 -13.62 -0.70
C TYR A 14 -12.08 -12.93 -0.31
N SER A 15 -13.07 -12.89 -1.21
CA SER A 15 -14.36 -12.23 -0.95
C SER A 15 -15.32 -13.04 -0.06
N GLN A 16 -14.98 -14.30 0.23
CA GLN A 16 -15.84 -15.25 0.94
C GLN A 16 -15.35 -15.55 2.37
N VAL A 17 -14.30 -14.87 2.82
CA VAL A 17 -13.66 -15.12 4.11
C VAL A 17 -13.63 -13.85 4.96
N ASP A 18 -13.50 -14.04 6.27
CA ASP A 18 -13.45 -12.96 7.24
C ASP A 18 -12.14 -12.14 7.11
N GLU A 19 -12.14 -10.93 7.67
CA GLU A 19 -11.04 -9.95 7.55
C GLU A 19 -9.66 -10.49 7.94
N ASN A 20 -9.57 -11.26 9.04
CA ASN A 20 -8.31 -11.86 9.46
C ASN A 20 -7.76 -12.86 8.42
N VAL A 21 -8.66 -13.57 7.75
CA VAL A 21 -8.28 -14.54 6.70
C VAL A 21 -7.90 -13.79 5.42
N LYS A 22 -8.59 -12.70 5.08
CA LYS A 22 -8.19 -11.82 3.96
C LYS A 22 -6.79 -11.27 4.16
N LEU A 23 -6.46 -10.74 5.33
CA LEU A 23 -5.12 -10.25 5.64
C LEU A 23 -4.08 -11.36 5.47
N ALA A 24 -4.35 -12.56 6.01
CA ALA A 24 -3.48 -13.72 5.85
C ALA A 24 -3.30 -14.15 4.38
N ILE A 25 -4.34 -13.99 3.53
CA ILE A 25 -4.24 -14.22 2.08
C ILE A 25 -3.24 -13.24 1.46
N VAL A 26 -3.37 -11.93 1.72
CA VAL A 26 -2.45 -10.92 1.16
C VAL A 26 -1.02 -11.17 1.62
N GLU A 27 -0.80 -11.43 2.91
CA GLU A 27 0.52 -11.75 3.45
C GLU A 27 1.12 -13.03 2.86
N ALA A 28 0.29 -14.04 2.58
CA ALA A 28 0.74 -15.29 1.99
C ALA A 28 1.15 -15.10 0.54
N LEU A 29 0.35 -14.36 -0.23
CA LEU A 29 0.66 -14.02 -1.63
C LEU A 29 1.95 -13.21 -1.74
N GLY A 30 2.16 -12.20 -0.87
CA GLY A 30 3.37 -11.38 -0.87
C GLY A 30 4.66 -12.12 -0.46
N LYS A 31 4.56 -13.38 -0.01
CA LYS A 31 5.71 -14.25 0.31
C LYS A 31 5.99 -15.28 -0.79
N ILE A 32 5.15 -15.35 -1.81
CA ILE A 32 5.34 -16.22 -2.98
C ILE A 32 6.11 -15.41 -4.03
N ASP A 33 7.17 -16.00 -4.59
CA ASP A 33 7.99 -15.38 -5.65
C ASP A 33 7.25 -15.43 -7.00
N ALA A 34 6.19 -14.63 -7.13
CA ALA A 34 5.37 -14.43 -8.32
C ALA A 34 4.69 -13.05 -8.25
N ASP A 35 4.25 -12.54 -9.40
CA ASP A 35 3.57 -11.24 -9.47
C ASP A 35 2.06 -11.40 -9.31
N PHE A 36 1.50 -10.77 -8.26
CA PHE A 36 0.07 -10.72 -7.98
C PHE A 36 -0.51 -9.30 -8.04
N SER A 37 0.19 -8.37 -8.70
CA SER A 37 -0.15 -6.95 -8.72
C SER A 37 -1.58 -6.66 -9.20
N GLU A 38 -2.10 -7.42 -10.18
CA GLU A 38 -3.49 -7.27 -10.64
C GLU A 38 -4.51 -7.53 -9.52
N PHE A 39 -4.28 -8.58 -8.72
CA PHE A 39 -5.13 -8.90 -7.58
C PHE A 39 -5.02 -7.84 -6.50
N TYR A 40 -3.81 -7.42 -6.15
CA TYR A 40 -3.57 -6.37 -5.17
C TYR A 40 -4.30 -5.07 -5.55
N ILE A 41 -4.23 -4.66 -6.82
CA ILE A 41 -4.96 -3.48 -7.31
C ILE A 41 -6.47 -3.64 -7.11
N SER A 42 -7.02 -4.83 -7.35
CA SER A 42 -8.45 -5.09 -7.21
C SER A 42 -8.99 -5.00 -5.77
N ILE A 43 -8.10 -4.97 -4.77
CA ILE A 43 -8.46 -4.90 -3.33
C ILE A 43 -7.84 -3.69 -2.62
N LEU A 44 -7.29 -2.72 -3.37
CA LEU A 44 -6.70 -1.49 -2.81
C LEU A 44 -7.72 -0.59 -2.10
N ASP A 45 -9.01 -0.81 -2.31
CA ASP A 45 -10.12 -0.09 -1.68
C ASP A 45 -10.82 -0.90 -0.58
N ASP A 46 -10.25 -2.04 -0.15
CA ASP A 46 -10.83 -2.88 0.91
C ASP A 46 -11.14 -2.04 2.16
N GLU A 47 -12.26 -2.33 2.82
CA GLU A 47 -12.73 -1.55 3.95
C GLU A 47 -11.73 -1.58 5.13
N ASN A 48 -11.02 -2.70 5.31
CA ASN A 48 -10.05 -2.84 6.38
C ASN A 48 -8.72 -2.13 6.03
N GLU A 49 -8.30 -1.21 6.90
CA GLU A 49 -7.07 -0.42 6.69
C GLU A 49 -5.78 -1.24 6.74
N ASP A 50 -5.74 -2.33 7.50
CA ASP A 50 -4.58 -3.20 7.59
C ASP A 50 -4.38 -3.97 6.28
N ILE A 51 -5.47 -4.37 5.64
CA ILE A 51 -5.42 -4.96 4.30
C ILE A 51 -4.83 -3.96 3.30
N ARG A 52 -5.36 -2.72 3.23
CA ARG A 52 -4.84 -1.71 2.30
C ARG A 52 -3.35 -1.42 2.52
N LYS A 53 -2.89 -1.39 3.78
CA LYS A 53 -1.45 -1.26 4.12
C LYS A 53 -0.61 -2.45 3.66
N GLU A 54 -1.13 -3.66 3.82
CA GLU A 54 -0.41 -4.87 3.43
C GLU A 54 -0.32 -5.00 1.92
N VAL A 55 -1.42 -4.68 1.20
CA VAL A 55 -1.47 -4.59 -0.25
C VAL A 55 -0.40 -3.63 -0.79
N LEU A 56 -0.23 -2.48 -0.15
CA LEU A 56 0.83 -1.53 -0.48
C LEU A 56 2.25 -2.14 -0.32
N SER A 57 2.49 -2.90 0.74
CA SER A 57 3.79 -3.60 0.93
C SER A 57 4.02 -4.67 -0.12
N ALA A 58 2.98 -5.44 -0.44
CA ALA A 58 3.05 -6.51 -1.42
C ALA A 58 3.27 -5.96 -2.84
N LEU A 59 2.58 -4.88 -3.22
CA LEU A 59 2.84 -4.18 -4.48
C LEU A 59 4.29 -3.68 -4.58
N LEU A 60 4.87 -3.13 -3.51
CA LEU A 60 6.27 -2.67 -3.55
C LEU A 60 7.24 -3.82 -3.86
N HIS A 61 6.92 -5.04 -3.40
CA HIS A 61 7.70 -6.24 -3.69
C HIS A 61 7.56 -6.65 -5.16
N ASP A 62 6.32 -6.78 -5.64
CA ASP A 62 6.01 -7.35 -6.95
C ASP A 62 6.25 -6.35 -8.09
N ASN A 63 5.79 -5.11 -7.92
CA ASN A 63 5.80 -4.08 -8.96
C ASN A 63 5.92 -2.66 -8.39
N LYS A 64 7.14 -2.11 -8.41
CA LYS A 64 7.44 -0.77 -7.89
C LYS A 64 6.70 0.37 -8.58
N GLU A 65 6.39 0.24 -9.87
CA GLU A 65 5.66 1.28 -10.61
C GLU A 65 4.22 1.38 -10.10
N LEU A 66 3.52 0.25 -10.05
CA LEU A 66 2.16 0.16 -9.52
C LEU A 66 2.11 0.51 -8.03
N ALA A 67 3.12 0.13 -7.25
CA ALA A 67 3.24 0.52 -5.85
C ALA A 67 3.35 2.04 -5.68
N SER A 68 4.11 2.70 -6.56
CA SER A 68 4.28 4.16 -6.55
C SER A 68 2.95 4.86 -6.84
N GLU A 69 2.22 4.41 -7.85
CA GLU A 69 0.92 4.96 -8.22
C GLU A 69 -0.12 4.75 -7.12
N ALA A 70 -0.21 3.51 -6.60
CA ALA A 70 -1.11 3.16 -5.51
C ALA A 70 -0.80 4.00 -4.25
N ALA A 71 0.47 4.13 -3.88
CA ALA A 71 0.87 4.93 -2.73
C ALA A 71 0.55 6.42 -2.93
N ALA A 72 0.78 6.99 -4.12
CA ALA A 72 0.42 8.38 -4.39
C ALA A 72 -1.10 8.63 -4.28
N ASN A 73 -1.91 7.71 -4.78
CA ASN A 73 -3.37 7.80 -4.69
C ASN A 73 -3.86 7.67 -3.25
N LEU A 74 -3.39 6.66 -2.51
CA LEU A 74 -3.79 6.43 -1.12
C LEU A 74 -3.28 7.55 -0.19
N PHE A 75 -2.07 8.08 -0.43
CA PHE A 75 -1.57 9.23 0.34
C PHE A 75 -2.48 10.46 0.20
N LYS A 76 -3.06 10.71 -0.98
CA LYS A 76 -3.93 11.87 -1.19
C LYS A 76 -5.32 11.72 -0.59
N GLY A 77 -5.85 10.50 -0.54
CA GLY A 77 -7.29 10.29 -0.37
C GLY A 77 -7.71 9.22 0.64
N ASP A 78 -6.79 8.45 1.21
CA ASP A 78 -7.20 7.39 2.14
C ASP A 78 -7.76 7.96 3.44
N ARG A 79 -8.89 7.38 3.87
CA ARG A 79 -9.59 7.75 5.11
C ARG A 79 -8.77 7.47 6.38
N SER A 80 -7.86 6.51 6.33
CA SER A 80 -7.00 6.13 7.44
C SER A 80 -5.66 6.82 7.33
N TRP A 81 -5.31 7.59 8.36
CA TRP A 81 -3.98 8.18 8.46
C TRP A 81 -2.87 7.13 8.53
N LEU A 82 -3.16 5.90 9.00
CA LEU A 82 -2.20 4.80 9.02
C LEU A 82 -1.85 4.31 7.61
N VAL A 83 -2.84 4.26 6.72
CA VAL A 83 -2.61 3.92 5.31
C VAL A 83 -1.84 5.05 4.62
N ARG A 84 -2.21 6.31 4.83
CA ARG A 84 -1.46 7.46 4.29
C ARG A 84 -0.01 7.49 4.78
N TYR A 85 0.21 7.17 6.05
CA TYR A 85 1.56 7.04 6.62
C TYR A 85 2.36 5.92 5.94
N LYS A 86 1.76 4.74 5.73
CA LYS A 86 2.40 3.64 5.00
C LYS A 86 2.73 4.03 3.56
N ALA A 87 1.82 4.73 2.89
CA ALA A 87 2.05 5.25 1.55
C ALA A 87 3.27 6.18 1.50
N LEU A 88 3.47 7.05 2.50
CA LEU A 88 4.68 7.88 2.60
C LEU A 88 5.96 7.06 2.75
N GLU A 89 5.95 5.93 3.45
CA GLU A 89 7.12 5.05 3.54
C GLU A 89 7.51 4.51 2.15
N ILE A 90 6.52 4.11 1.36
CA ILE A 90 6.72 3.61 0.00
C ILE A 90 7.21 4.72 -0.92
N LEU A 91 6.53 5.88 -0.92
CA LEU A 91 6.93 7.01 -1.75
C LEU A 91 8.31 7.54 -1.37
N SER A 92 8.69 7.51 -0.08
CA SER A 92 10.04 7.87 0.37
C SER A 92 11.10 6.86 -0.05
N THR A 93 10.71 5.62 -0.27
CA THR A 93 11.60 4.55 -0.77
C THR A 93 11.81 4.67 -2.27
N ILE A 94 10.72 4.88 -3.03
CA ILE A 94 10.74 4.92 -4.49
C ILE A 94 11.20 6.30 -5.01
N LYS A 95 10.76 7.37 -4.36
CA LYS A 95 10.97 8.78 -4.74
C LYS A 95 10.62 9.06 -6.21
N PRO A 96 9.34 8.86 -6.62
CA PRO A 96 8.92 9.11 -7.99
C PRO A 96 9.06 10.59 -8.37
N GLU A 97 8.97 10.88 -9.67
CA GLU A 97 8.94 12.25 -10.18
C GLU A 97 7.78 13.04 -9.54
N GLY A 98 8.01 14.31 -9.22
CA GLY A 98 7.02 15.15 -8.51
C GLY A 98 6.80 14.80 -7.03
N TYR A 99 7.51 13.82 -6.46
CA TYR A 99 7.33 13.40 -5.06
C TYR A 99 7.48 14.56 -4.05
N LYS A 100 8.46 15.46 -4.24
CA LYS A 100 8.66 16.59 -3.32
C LYS A 100 7.44 17.54 -3.30
N ASP A 101 6.80 17.75 -4.44
CA ASP A 101 5.63 18.64 -4.53
C ASP A 101 4.39 17.97 -3.94
N LEU A 102 4.22 16.66 -4.18
CA LEU A 102 3.20 15.84 -3.53
C LEU A 102 3.31 15.93 -1.99
N LEU A 103 4.53 15.83 -1.45
CA LEU A 103 4.77 15.97 -0.01
C LEU A 103 4.39 17.36 0.50
N ARG A 104 4.78 18.44 -0.20
CA ARG A 104 4.45 19.80 0.21
C ARG A 104 2.94 20.03 0.21
N GLU A 105 2.23 19.56 -0.81
CA GLU A 105 0.77 19.62 -0.86
C GLU A 105 0.14 18.90 0.35
N GLY A 106 0.63 17.70 0.68
CA GLY A 106 0.15 16.95 1.84
C GLY A 106 0.45 17.63 3.18
N LEU A 107 1.59 18.32 3.32
CA LEU A 107 1.90 19.06 4.55
C LEU A 107 0.86 20.15 4.84
N GLU A 108 0.39 20.82 3.79
CA GLU A 108 -0.66 21.83 3.90
C GLU A 108 -2.04 21.20 4.13
N THR A 109 -2.36 20.13 3.40
CA THR A 109 -3.74 19.61 3.27
C THR A 109 -4.11 18.46 4.20
N ASP A 110 -3.16 17.64 4.67
CA ASP A 110 -3.47 16.47 5.52
C ASP A 110 -4.08 16.91 6.86
N ASP A 111 -4.90 16.07 7.49
CA ASP A 111 -5.54 16.37 8.76
C ASP A 111 -4.83 15.72 9.97
N SER A 112 -3.95 14.76 9.72
CA SER A 112 -3.25 13.99 10.74
C SER A 112 -1.89 14.59 11.06
N LYS A 113 -1.70 14.98 12.32
CA LYS A 113 -0.40 15.45 12.83
C LYS A 113 0.73 14.45 12.56
N TYR A 114 0.46 13.14 12.65
CA TYR A 114 1.48 12.11 12.47
C TYR A 114 1.94 12.00 11.01
N VAL A 115 1.00 12.18 10.07
CA VAL A 115 1.31 12.20 8.65
C VAL A 115 2.11 13.47 8.32
N LYS A 116 1.69 14.64 8.81
CA LYS A 116 2.45 15.90 8.64
C LYS A 116 3.86 15.83 9.22
N GLU A 117 4.02 15.31 10.42
CA GLU A 117 5.34 15.11 11.06
C GLU A 117 6.24 14.19 10.21
N LYS A 118 5.68 13.11 9.67
CA LYS A 118 6.40 12.21 8.75
C LYS A 118 6.82 12.92 7.47
N ILE A 119 5.91 13.66 6.84
CA ILE A 119 6.21 14.48 5.66
C ILE A 119 7.36 15.45 5.95
N GLN A 120 7.26 16.23 7.03
CA GLN A 120 8.27 17.19 7.40
C GLN A 120 9.63 16.52 7.63
N SER A 121 9.66 15.40 8.38
CA SER A 121 10.88 14.62 8.61
C SER A 121 11.51 14.12 7.30
N ILE A 122 10.70 13.75 6.30
CA ILE A 122 11.23 13.34 5.00
C ILE A 122 11.79 14.54 4.23
N LEU A 123 11.07 15.67 4.21
CA LEU A 123 11.50 16.89 3.53
C LEU A 123 12.79 17.47 4.12
N ASP A 124 12.96 17.39 5.44
CA ASP A 124 14.18 17.86 6.13
C ASP A 124 15.42 16.99 5.80
N ALA A 125 15.20 15.75 5.34
CA ALA A 125 16.26 14.78 5.05
C ALA A 125 16.71 14.76 3.57
N ILE A 126 16.14 15.59 2.68
CA ILE A 126 16.37 15.56 1.21
C ILE A 126 16.59 16.93 0.58
#